data_AF-A0A143B634-F1
#
_entry.id   AF-A0A143B634-F1
#
_cell.length_a   1.000
_cell.length_b   1.000
_cell.length_c   1.000
_cell.angle_alpha   90.00
_cell.angle_beta   90.00
_cell.angle_gamma   90.00
#
_symmetry.space_group_name_H-M   'P 1'
#
loop_
_entity.id
_entity.type
_entity.pdbx_description
1 polymer ?
#
loop_
_entity_poly.entity_id
_entity_poly.type
_entity_poly.pdbx_seq_one_letter_code
_entity_poly.pdbx_strand_id
1 'polypeptide(L)'
;MPRTGFNCRRCGHCCRSLVDAYRGCVSDADLERWRRQQRDDLLMRVQTLDLGPGNQLHLAWFDPATGDEVEACPWLLTAPDSAEVLCGINRIKPDHCRDFPEDRGHATATGCPGYRPLPRKS
;
A
#
# COMPACT_ATOMS: atom_id res chain seq x y z
N MET A 1 -1.43 5.63 -16.12
CA MET A 1 -0.24 5.42 -17.00
C MET A 1 0.99 5.23 -16.12
N PRO A 2 2.03 4.47 -16.53
CA PRO A 2 3.27 4.39 -15.76
C PRO A 2 3.94 5.77 -15.66
N ARG A 3 4.30 6.19 -14.44
CA ARG A 3 4.94 7.49 -14.20
C ARG A 3 6.37 7.51 -14.74
N THR A 4 6.60 8.25 -15.83
CA THR A 4 7.91 8.34 -16.49
C THR A 4 9.01 8.77 -15.52
N GLY A 5 10.02 7.90 -15.35
CA GLY A 5 11.16 8.12 -14.45
C GLY A 5 10.89 7.86 -12.97
N PHE A 6 9.76 7.28 -12.58
CA PHE A 6 9.49 6.83 -11.22
C PHE A 6 9.87 5.35 -11.02
N ASN A 7 10.56 5.03 -9.92
CA ASN A 7 10.79 3.66 -9.48
C ASN A 7 10.48 3.51 -7.98
N CYS A 8 9.51 2.68 -7.63
CA CYS A 8 9.11 2.46 -6.24
C CYS A 8 10.18 1.65 -5.49
N ARG A 9 10.99 2.32 -4.66
CA ARG A 9 12.08 1.71 -3.89
C ARG A 9 11.66 0.74 -2.77
N ARG A 10 10.37 0.41 -2.65
CA ARG A 10 9.77 -0.45 -1.59
C ARG A 10 9.94 0.02 -0.13
N CYS A 11 10.76 1.03 0.13
CA CYS A 11 11.20 1.61 1.42
C CYS A 11 10.15 2.02 2.49
N GLY A 12 8.86 1.70 2.31
CA GLY A 12 7.82 2.01 3.29
C GLY A 12 7.47 3.49 3.48
N HIS A 13 8.17 4.41 2.79
CA HIS A 13 8.02 5.87 2.94
C HIS A 13 6.57 6.36 2.90
N CYS A 14 5.76 5.85 1.97
CA CYS A 14 4.33 6.17 1.87
C CYS A 14 3.57 5.87 3.16
N CYS A 15 3.85 4.73 3.81
CA CYS A 15 3.15 4.31 5.03
C CYS A 15 3.72 4.95 6.31
N ARG A 16 4.87 5.64 6.23
CA ARG A 16 5.55 6.26 7.39
C ARG A 16 5.41 7.78 7.44
N SER A 17 5.31 8.43 6.28
CA SER A 17 5.25 9.90 6.17
C SER A 17 3.85 10.45 5.92
N LEU A 18 2.87 9.57 5.70
CA LEU A 18 1.47 9.92 5.50
C LEU A 18 0.64 8.99 6.41
N VAL A 19 0.05 9.58 7.45
CA VAL A 19 -0.60 8.85 8.57
C VAL A 19 -1.62 7.82 8.09
N ASP A 20 -2.37 8.16 7.03
CA ASP A 20 -3.46 7.32 6.51
C ASP A 20 -3.20 6.80 5.09
N ALA A 21 -2.00 6.90 4.50
CA ALA A 21 -1.79 6.46 3.10
C ALA A 21 -1.82 4.93 2.87
N TYR A 22 -1.94 4.15 3.95
CA TYR A 22 -2.26 2.72 3.90
C TYR A 22 -3.73 2.43 4.24
N ARG A 23 -4.47 3.41 4.76
CA ARG A 23 -5.91 3.36 4.95
C ARG A 23 -6.59 3.83 3.66
N GLY A 24 -7.66 3.17 3.27
CA GLY A 24 -8.39 3.58 2.08
C GLY A 24 -9.14 2.44 1.40
N CYS A 25 -9.71 2.76 0.25
CA CYS A 25 -10.52 1.81 -0.51
C CYS A 25 -9.62 0.89 -1.36
N VAL A 26 -10.00 -0.38 -1.44
CA VAL A 26 -9.44 -1.36 -2.37
C VAL A 26 -10.47 -1.63 -3.47
N SER A 27 -10.02 -1.82 -4.71
CA SER A 27 -10.92 -2.02 -5.84
C SER A 27 -11.48 -3.46 -5.87
N ASP A 28 -12.62 -3.69 -6.54
CA ASP A 28 -13.06 -5.06 -6.88
C ASP A 28 -11.95 -5.84 -7.61
N ALA A 29 -11.20 -5.15 -8.47
CA ALA A 29 -10.05 -5.70 -9.19
C ALA A 29 -8.89 -6.06 -8.25
N ASP A 30 -8.68 -5.33 -7.15
CA ASP A 30 -7.76 -5.71 -6.08
C ASP A 30 -8.20 -7.03 -5.43
N LEU A 31 -9.48 -7.13 -5.02
CA LEU A 31 -10.03 -8.33 -4.39
C LEU A 31 -9.99 -9.55 -5.31
N GLU A 32 -10.42 -9.41 -6.57
CA GLU A 32 -10.40 -10.48 -7.57
C GLU A 32 -8.96 -10.95 -7.87
N ARG A 33 -8.00 -10.02 -7.94
CA ARG A 33 -6.58 -10.34 -8.12
C ARG A 33 -5.98 -11.04 -6.91
N TRP A 34 -6.41 -10.71 -5.69
CA TRP A 34 -5.97 -11.37 -4.45
C TRP A 34 -6.57 -12.77 -4.30
N ARG A 35 -7.87 -12.94 -4.59
CA ARG A 35 -8.53 -14.26 -4.65
C ARG A 35 -7.83 -15.20 -5.64
N ARG A 36 -7.55 -14.72 -6.87
CA ARG A 36 -6.82 -15.49 -7.90
C ARG A 36 -5.39 -15.87 -7.52
N GLN A 37 -4.77 -15.17 -6.56
CA GLN A 37 -3.43 -15.45 -6.07
C GLN A 37 -3.41 -16.06 -4.66
N GLN A 38 -4.57 -16.53 -4.18
CA GLN A 38 -4.74 -17.18 -2.87
C GLN A 38 -4.13 -16.35 -1.73
N ARG A 39 -4.35 -15.03 -1.79
CA ARG A 39 -3.86 -14.06 -0.80
C ARG A 39 -4.91 -13.81 0.28
N ASP A 40 -5.26 -14.86 0.99
CA ASP A 40 -6.24 -14.81 2.08
C ASP A 40 -5.76 -13.91 3.22
N ASP A 41 -4.44 -13.77 3.38
CA ASP A 41 -3.76 -12.83 4.29
C ASP A 41 -4.06 -11.35 3.99
N LEU A 42 -4.36 -11.01 2.73
CA LEU A 42 -4.84 -9.70 2.30
C LEU A 42 -6.36 -9.59 2.45
N LEU A 43 -7.09 -10.61 2.02
CA LEU A 43 -8.56 -10.62 2.01
C LEU A 43 -9.14 -10.53 3.43
N MET A 44 -8.55 -11.23 4.41
CA MET A 44 -9.01 -11.22 5.80
C MET A 44 -8.83 -9.88 6.53
N ARG A 45 -8.13 -8.92 5.91
CA ARG A 45 -7.86 -7.58 6.45
C ARG A 45 -8.67 -6.48 5.77
N VAL A 46 -9.68 -6.85 4.96
CA VAL A 46 -10.59 -5.94 4.29
C VAL A 46 -11.99 -6.08 4.87
N GLN A 47 -12.63 -4.97 5.24
CA GLN A 47 -14.05 -4.94 5.55
C GLN A 47 -14.84 -4.41 4.36
N THR A 48 -16.04 -4.97 4.13
CA THR A 48 -16.95 -4.51 3.08
C THR A 48 -18.18 -3.89 3.70
N LEU A 49 -18.41 -2.62 3.41
CA LEU A 49 -19.64 -1.92 3.75
C LEU A 49 -20.61 -2.02 2.56
N ASP A 50 -21.80 -2.55 2.80
CA ASP A 50 -22.90 -2.50 1.83
C ASP A 50 -23.59 -1.14 1.97
N LEU A 51 -23.56 -0.35 0.88
CA LEU A 51 -24.14 0.99 0.80
C LEU A 51 -25.42 1.00 -0.06
N GLY A 52 -25.97 -0.18 -0.36
CA GLY A 52 -27.17 -0.37 -1.17
C GLY A 52 -26.91 -1.12 -2.49
N PRO A 53 -27.97 -1.30 -3.31
CA PRO A 53 -27.92 -2.18 -4.48
C PRO A 53 -26.79 -1.84 -5.46
N GLY A 54 -25.80 -2.73 -5.55
CA GLY A 54 -24.63 -2.58 -6.44
C GLY A 54 -23.58 -1.56 -5.97
N ASN A 55 -23.66 -1.08 -4.72
CA ASN A 55 -22.74 -0.10 -4.17
C ASN A 55 -22.05 -0.67 -2.92
N GLN A 56 -20.82 -1.14 -3.06
CA GLN A 56 -20.02 -1.70 -1.97
C GLN A 56 -18.73 -0.91 -1.80
N LEU A 57 -18.30 -0.73 -0.54
CA LEU A 57 -17.05 -0.06 -0.20
C LEU A 57 -16.14 -1.02 0.54
N HIS A 58 -14.98 -1.35 -0.06
CA HIS A 58 -14.01 -2.26 0.52
C HIS A 58 -12.89 -1.46 1.20
N LEU A 59 -12.92 -1.41 2.53
CA LEU A 59 -12.00 -0.64 3.35
C LEU A 59 -10.80 -1.51 3.78
N ALA A 60 -9.61 -0.94 3.68
CA ALA A 60 -8.36 -1.52 4.16
C ALA A 60 -7.69 -0.55 5.16
N TRP A 61 -6.99 -0.99 6.21
CA TRP A 61 -6.80 -2.38 6.68
C TRP A 61 -7.33 -2.55 8.10
N PHE A 62 -7.82 -3.75 8.37
CA PHE A 62 -8.33 -4.13 9.69
C PHE A 62 -7.45 -5.22 10.32
N ASP A 63 -7.49 -5.30 11.65
CA ASP A 63 -6.98 -6.46 12.37
C ASP A 63 -8.00 -7.61 12.31
N PRO A 64 -7.61 -8.82 11.85
CA PRO A 64 -8.54 -9.93 11.70
C PRO A 64 -8.96 -10.59 13.02
N ALA A 65 -8.30 -10.28 14.14
CA ALA A 65 -8.64 -10.81 15.45
C ALA A 65 -9.59 -9.90 16.23
N THR A 66 -9.45 -8.57 16.10
CA THR A 66 -10.32 -7.60 16.81
C THR A 66 -11.41 -7.00 15.92
N GLY A 67 -11.17 -6.87 14.62
CA GLY A 67 -12.05 -6.15 13.69
C GLY A 67 -11.83 -4.63 13.67
N ASP A 68 -10.82 -4.11 14.38
CA ASP A 68 -10.51 -2.68 14.43
C ASP A 68 -9.63 -2.23 13.24
N GLU A 69 -9.65 -0.93 12.93
CA GLU A 69 -8.67 -0.33 12.02
C GLU A 69 -7.26 -0.42 12.60
N VAL A 70 -6.27 -0.68 11.74
CA VAL A 70 -4.86 -0.73 12.16
C VAL A 70 -4.26 0.67 12.28
N GLU A 71 -3.43 0.88 13.31
CA GLU A 71 -2.67 2.13 13.55
C GLU A 71 -1.37 2.25 12.74
N ALA A 72 -1.01 1.20 11.99
CA ALA A 72 0.10 1.20 11.05
C ALA A 72 -0.13 0.18 9.95
N CYS A 73 0.43 0.40 8.76
CA CYS A 73 0.33 -0.56 7.65
C CYS A 73 0.88 -1.94 8.07
N PRO A 74 0.07 -3.02 8.04
CA PRO A 74 0.49 -4.35 8.53
C PRO A 74 1.50 -5.02 7.59
N TRP A 75 1.72 -4.42 6.42
CA TRP A 75 2.67 -4.85 5.40
C TRP A 75 3.98 -4.05 5.41
N LEU A 76 4.18 -3.21 6.43
CA LEU A 76 5.40 -2.47 6.69
C LEU A 76 6.33 -3.35 7.53
N LEU A 77 7.27 -4.02 6.88
CA LEU A 77 8.18 -4.95 7.52
C LEU A 77 9.50 -4.25 7.85
N THR A 78 9.98 -4.41 9.08
CA THR A 78 11.33 -3.99 9.51
C THR A 78 12.22 -5.24 9.54
N ALA A 79 13.46 -5.15 9.06
CA ALA A 79 14.41 -6.24 9.18
C ALA A 79 14.87 -6.40 10.65
N PRO A 80 15.10 -7.63 11.18
CA PRO A 80 15.51 -7.82 12.57
C PRO A 80 16.80 -7.08 12.94
N ASP A 81 17.78 -7.05 12.03
CA ASP A 81 19.14 -6.56 12.27
C ASP A 81 19.43 -5.21 11.57
N SER A 82 18.41 -4.52 11.03
CA SER A 82 18.60 -3.20 10.44
C SER A 82 17.37 -2.31 10.54
N ALA A 83 17.59 -1.00 10.58
CA ALA A 83 16.52 -0.01 10.45
C ALA A 83 15.92 0.08 9.03
N GLU A 84 16.21 -0.88 8.13
CA GLU A 84 15.59 -0.95 6.82
C GLU A 84 14.14 -1.40 6.93
N VAL A 85 13.26 -0.59 6.36
CA VAL A 85 11.82 -0.81 6.33
C VAL A 85 11.38 -1.05 4.89
N LEU A 86 10.61 -2.12 4.65
CA LEU A 86 10.19 -2.54 3.32
C LEU A 86 8.71 -2.93 3.26
N CYS A 87 8.08 -2.61 2.14
CA CYS A 87 6.72 -3.03 1.83
C CYS A 87 6.73 -4.51 1.41
N GLY A 88 6.19 -5.36 2.29
CA GLY A 88 6.07 -6.81 2.08
C GLY A 88 5.23 -7.15 0.86
N ILE A 89 4.13 -6.40 0.64
CA ILE A 89 3.19 -6.64 -0.46
C ILE A 89 3.50 -5.85 -1.73
N ASN A 90 4.71 -5.30 -1.90
CA ASN A 90 5.01 -4.35 -2.99
C ASN A 90 4.54 -4.79 -4.40
N ARG A 91 4.67 -6.08 -4.75
CA ARG A 91 4.22 -6.62 -6.04
C ARG A 91 2.69 -6.70 -6.19
N ILE A 92 1.97 -6.78 -5.07
CA ILE A 92 0.52 -7.08 -4.99
C ILE A 92 -0.29 -6.06 -4.19
N LYS A 93 0.28 -4.87 -3.96
CA LYS A 93 -0.37 -3.68 -3.36
C LYS A 93 -1.81 -3.48 -3.85
N PRO A 94 -2.70 -2.86 -3.07
CA PRO A 94 -3.93 -2.30 -3.64
C PRO A 94 -3.61 -1.16 -4.61
N ASP A 95 -4.58 -0.78 -5.45
CA ASP A 95 -4.38 0.22 -6.49
C ASP A 95 -4.02 1.60 -5.90
N HIS A 96 -4.69 2.06 -4.82
CA HIS A 96 -4.29 3.30 -4.12
C HIS A 96 -2.81 3.29 -3.67
N CYS A 97 -2.29 2.14 -3.23
CA CYS A 97 -0.89 1.98 -2.85
C CYS A 97 0.07 1.92 -4.05
N ARG A 98 -0.40 1.57 -5.25
CA ARG A 98 0.37 1.69 -6.51
C ARG A 98 0.34 3.13 -7.02
N ASP A 99 -0.76 3.82 -6.83
CA ASP A 99 -0.98 5.17 -7.34
C ASP A 99 -0.23 6.24 -6.55
N PHE A 100 0.26 5.93 -5.34
CA PHE A 100 1.27 6.74 -4.68
C PHE A 100 2.66 6.70 -5.37
N PRO A 101 3.36 7.85 -5.54
CA PRO A 101 2.85 9.22 -5.44
C PRO A 101 2.11 9.58 -6.74
N GLU A 102 1.04 10.37 -6.68
CA GLU A 102 0.23 10.69 -7.86
C GLU A 102 1.07 11.23 -9.03
N ASP A 103 2.01 12.14 -8.72
CA ASP A 103 2.96 12.71 -9.67
C ASP A 103 4.34 13.03 -9.03
N ARG A 104 5.18 13.78 -9.75
CA ARG A 104 6.49 14.24 -9.29
C ARG A 104 6.41 15.34 -8.22
N GLY A 105 5.39 16.19 -8.25
CA GLY A 105 5.12 17.22 -7.25
C GLY A 105 4.76 16.59 -5.90
N HIS A 106 3.77 15.69 -5.87
CA HIS A 106 3.40 14.89 -4.71
C HIS A 106 4.62 14.11 -4.18
N ALA A 107 5.40 13.47 -5.05
CA ALA A 107 6.63 12.78 -4.64
C ALA A 107 7.66 13.72 -3.97
N THR A 108 7.76 14.97 -4.43
CA THR A 108 8.70 15.96 -3.90
C THR A 108 8.22 16.50 -2.56
N ALA A 109 6.94 16.91 -2.48
CA ALA A 109 6.30 17.41 -1.26
C ALA A 109 6.33 16.40 -0.11
N THR A 110 6.16 15.10 -0.41
CA THR A 110 6.21 14.03 0.61
C THR A 110 7.62 13.50 0.87
N GLY A 111 8.62 13.87 0.06
CA GLY A 111 9.99 13.36 0.19
C GLY A 111 10.22 11.94 -0.39
N CYS A 112 9.28 11.41 -1.18
CA CYS A 112 9.39 10.08 -1.80
C CYS A 112 10.68 9.96 -2.65
N PRO A 113 11.56 8.98 -2.36
CA PRO A 113 12.84 8.84 -3.07
C PRO A 113 12.73 8.23 -4.47
N GLY A 114 11.52 7.91 -4.95
CA GLY A 114 11.31 7.13 -6.18
C GLY A 114 11.70 7.81 -7.49
N TYR A 115 11.85 9.14 -7.51
CA TYR A 115 12.40 9.89 -8.64
C TYR A 115 13.90 10.23 -8.51
N ARG A 116 14.52 9.95 -7.36
CA ARG A 116 15.96 10.16 -7.18
C ARG A 116 16.72 9.05 -7.92
N PRO A 117 17.89 9.35 -8.54
CA PRO A 117 18.77 8.30 -9.06
C PRO A 117 19.10 7.25 -7.98
N LEU A 118 19.26 5.99 -8.39
CA LEU A 118 19.88 5.00 -7.52
C LEU A 118 21.35 5.43 -7.28
N PRO A 119 21.88 5.29 -6.06
CA PRO A 119 23.31 5.49 -5.83
C PRO A 119 24.08 4.55 -6.76
N ARG A 120 25.13 5.07 -7.40
CA ARG A 120 26.07 4.20 -8.13
C ARG A 120 26.66 3.22 -7.12
N LYS A 121 26.68 1.94 -7.45
CA LYS A 121 27.49 0.97 -6.71
C LYS A 121 28.95 1.34 -6.96
N SER A 122 29.68 1.66 -5.90
CA SER A 122 31.14 1.69 -5.90
C SER A 122 31.70 0.28 -6.03
#